data_AF-A0A7J4U5M7-F1
#
_entry.id   AF-A0A7J4U5M7-F1
#
_cell.length_a   1.000
_cell.length_b   1.000
_cell.length_c   1.000
_cell.angle_alpha   90.00
_cell.angle_beta   90.00
_cell.angle_gamma   90.00
#
_symmetry.space_group_name_H-M   'P 1'
#
loop_
_entity.id
_entity.type
_entity.pdbx_description
1 polymer ?
#
loop_
_entity_poly.entity_id
_entity_poly.type
_entity_poly.pdbx_seq_one_letter_code
_entity_poly.pdbx_strand_id
1 'polypeptide(L)'
;MIKNNVLDTEETISDENKMMKTKIYIKNLNDDNTRVLEDKIAYIEGIEDYDIYPDSIDVLYNEQMINAENLALAIENLGLETSLKHTKAADNSETTPEEQNHKKESKIIKTKIYIPDIECESCSRLIEKKMTRIEGVKNYKIHFDSMDIQYDENMIKAEDFVTAVEDLGFRASVRPFERKSFKERWKDFRENSHKYGMIYKTFRYGLLTFLILVLIQVIAIAGFWNNTIPNFLEHYAWWLIYLDISIASIGAAIWYMASYKGTVTCMTGMMIGMTVGMQAGMMIGAVVGGTNGFFTGAMVGMTIAVIAGTITGAVCGIMGAVQGMMSGVMAGTMGAMITVMIFTDHVFIFMPYYMIINVLILIGLIYLFYEEVVEGKKDLKKKHTDFATFASACVIITAIITLIMIYGPKSPLFA
;
A
#
# COMPACT_ATOMS: atom_id res chain seq x y z
N MET A 1 10.00 -46.51 -20.85
CA MET A 1 10.65 -45.85 -22.01
C MET A 1 10.74 -44.35 -21.74
N ILE A 2 11.92 -43.75 -21.94
CA ILE A 2 12.12 -42.36 -22.40
C ILE A 2 11.85 -41.20 -21.39
N LYS A 3 12.95 -40.54 -20.99
CA LYS A 3 13.16 -39.10 -20.64
C LYS A 3 12.67 -38.56 -19.27
N ASN A 4 13.58 -38.01 -18.45
CA ASN A 4 13.96 -36.58 -18.26
C ASN A 4 12.95 -35.83 -17.33
N ASN A 5 13.20 -34.74 -16.61
CA ASN A 5 14.28 -33.73 -16.41
C ASN A 5 13.99 -33.07 -15.01
N VAL A 6 14.80 -32.27 -14.31
CA VAL A 6 16.22 -31.82 -14.32
C VAL A 6 16.50 -31.31 -12.88
N LEU A 7 17.62 -31.66 -12.23
CA LEU A 7 18.76 -30.79 -11.87
C LEU A 7 18.46 -29.34 -11.44
N ASP A 8 19.04 -28.93 -10.30
CA ASP A 8 19.78 -27.67 -10.16
C ASP A 8 20.72 -27.80 -8.95
N THR A 9 21.99 -28.09 -9.25
CA THR A 9 23.12 -28.07 -8.33
C THR A 9 24.12 -27.07 -8.88
N GLU A 10 24.48 -26.04 -8.11
CA GLU A 10 25.57 -25.15 -8.48
C GLU A 10 26.91 -25.86 -8.23
N GLU A 11 27.47 -26.46 -9.29
CA GLU A 11 28.87 -26.85 -9.35
C GLU A 11 29.72 -25.64 -9.76
N THR A 12 30.52 -25.11 -8.82
CA THR A 12 31.69 -24.28 -9.18
C THR A 12 32.93 -25.17 -9.26
N ILE A 13 33.24 -25.61 -10.48
CA ILE A 13 34.47 -26.34 -10.78
C ILE A 13 35.63 -25.33 -10.88
N SER A 14 36.61 -25.47 -9.99
CA SER A 14 37.99 -25.04 -10.24
C SER A 14 38.88 -26.26 -10.20
N ASP A 15 39.51 -26.58 -11.33
CA ASP A 15 40.35 -27.77 -11.50
C ASP A 15 41.61 -27.71 -10.60
N GLU A 16 41.56 -28.38 -9.45
CA GLU A 16 42.65 -29.23 -8.89
C GLU A 16 42.24 -29.93 -7.57
N ASN A 17 41.26 -29.38 -6.81
CA ASN A 17 40.72 -29.99 -5.58
C ASN A 17 39.23 -30.33 -5.72
N LYS A 18 38.82 -31.55 -5.33
CA LYS A 18 37.40 -31.95 -5.30
C LYS A 18 36.75 -31.48 -4.00
N MET A 19 36.32 -30.23 -4.00
CA MET A 19 35.68 -29.59 -2.84
C MET A 19 34.24 -30.06 -2.66
N MET A 20 33.88 -30.43 -1.44
CA MET A 20 32.53 -30.83 -1.03
C MET A 20 32.08 -29.98 0.16
N LYS A 21 30.83 -29.51 0.14
CA LYS A 21 30.20 -28.80 1.27
C LYS A 21 29.31 -29.77 2.04
N THR A 22 29.57 -29.94 3.34
CA THR A 22 28.76 -30.77 4.25
C THR A 22 28.27 -29.94 5.44
N LYS A 23 27.03 -30.18 5.86
CA LYS A 23 26.40 -29.57 7.03
C LYS A 23 26.37 -30.57 8.18
N ILE A 24 27.05 -30.25 9.28
CA ILE A 24 27.12 -31.07 10.49
C ILE A 24 26.27 -30.41 11.57
N TYR A 25 25.28 -31.13 12.10
CA TYR A 25 24.45 -30.64 13.20
C TYR A 25 25.10 -31.01 14.54
N ILE A 26 25.19 -30.03 15.45
CA ILE A 26 25.82 -30.17 16.77
C ILE A 26 24.76 -29.88 17.84
N LYS A 27 24.58 -30.80 18.79
CA LYS A 27 23.70 -30.54 19.94
C LYS A 27 24.43 -29.71 21.00
N ASN A 28 23.70 -28.80 21.66
CA ASN A 28 24.19 -27.96 22.77
C ASN A 28 25.42 -27.11 22.41
N LEU A 29 25.37 -26.41 21.28
CA LEU A 29 26.35 -25.39 20.94
C LEU A 29 26.05 -24.10 21.74
N ASN A 30 26.97 -23.75 22.64
CA ASN A 30 26.92 -22.54 23.47
C ASN A 30 28.15 -21.66 23.16
N ASP A 31 28.11 -20.36 23.48
CA ASP A 31 29.20 -19.40 23.19
C ASP A 31 30.59 -19.86 23.65
N ASP A 32 30.69 -20.51 24.82
CA ASP A 32 31.96 -21.06 25.34
C ASP A 32 32.48 -22.24 24.49
N ASN A 33 31.59 -23.08 23.96
CA ASN A 33 31.93 -24.22 23.11
C ASN A 33 32.28 -23.76 21.69
N THR A 34 31.62 -22.70 21.19
CA THR A 34 31.85 -22.15 19.84
C THR A 34 33.29 -21.68 19.65
N ARG A 35 33.88 -21.00 20.64
CA ARG A 35 35.30 -20.57 20.56
C ARG A 35 36.28 -21.74 20.51
N VAL A 36 36.05 -22.77 21.33
CA VAL A 36 36.90 -23.98 21.34
C VAL A 36 36.80 -24.77 20.03
N LEU A 37 35.67 -24.62 19.33
CA LEU A 37 35.38 -25.23 18.04
C LEU A 37 36.08 -24.47 16.90
N GLU A 38 35.98 -23.12 16.86
CA GLU A 38 36.73 -22.24 15.95
C GLU A 38 38.25 -22.48 16.04
N ASP A 39 38.80 -22.43 17.26
CA ASP A 39 40.23 -22.60 17.54
C ASP A 39 40.78 -23.98 17.12
N LYS A 40 39.93 -25.00 16.92
CA LYS A 40 40.36 -26.36 16.59
C LYS A 40 40.04 -26.77 15.16
N ILE A 41 38.92 -26.33 14.60
CA ILE A 41 38.55 -26.58 13.20
C ILE A 41 39.62 -25.99 12.26
N ALA A 42 40.20 -24.83 12.61
CA ALA A 42 41.28 -24.20 11.87
C ALA A 42 42.59 -25.04 11.76
N TYR A 43 42.76 -26.09 12.57
CA TYR A 43 43.92 -26.99 12.53
C TYR A 43 43.63 -28.35 11.85
N ILE A 44 42.40 -28.58 11.36
CA ILE A 44 42.06 -29.83 10.66
C ILE A 44 42.53 -29.72 9.21
N GLU A 45 43.57 -30.47 8.85
CA GLU A 45 44.07 -30.55 7.48
C GLU A 45 42.98 -31.03 6.51
N GLY A 46 42.75 -30.26 5.44
CA GLY A 46 41.74 -30.56 4.41
C GLY A 46 40.45 -29.75 4.48
N ILE A 47 40.29 -28.86 5.47
CA ILE A 47 39.24 -27.83 5.49
C ILE A 47 39.77 -26.56 4.81
N GLU A 48 39.03 -25.97 3.87
CA GLU A 48 39.37 -24.69 3.24
C GLU A 48 38.52 -23.52 3.80
N ASP A 49 37.26 -23.76 4.17
CA ASP A 49 36.35 -22.72 4.70
C ASP A 49 35.27 -23.33 5.62
N TYR A 50 34.74 -22.55 6.56
CA TYR A 50 33.65 -22.98 7.46
C TYR A 50 32.77 -21.85 7.98
N ASP A 51 31.45 -22.05 7.96
CA ASP A 51 30.44 -21.16 8.54
C ASP A 51 29.80 -21.81 9.78
N ILE A 52 29.88 -21.16 10.95
CA ILE A 52 29.22 -21.64 12.17
C ILE A 52 27.85 -20.97 12.34
N TYR A 53 26.82 -21.78 12.54
CA TYR A 53 25.46 -21.37 12.89
C TYR A 53 25.06 -21.95 14.26
N PRO A 54 24.04 -21.40 14.94
CA PRO A 54 23.68 -21.78 16.32
C PRO A 54 23.44 -23.27 16.58
N ASP A 55 23.01 -24.04 15.58
CA ASP A 55 22.74 -25.49 15.70
C ASP A 55 23.58 -26.37 14.73
N SER A 56 24.48 -25.78 13.93
CA SER A 56 25.17 -26.50 12.86
C SER A 56 26.40 -25.78 12.30
N ILE A 57 27.39 -26.52 11.81
CA ILE A 57 28.49 -25.97 11.00
C ILE A 57 28.30 -26.41 9.55
N ASP A 58 28.48 -25.48 8.62
CA ASP A 58 28.72 -25.80 7.21
C ASP A 58 30.24 -25.80 6.97
N VAL A 59 30.80 -26.92 6.52
CA VAL A 59 32.23 -27.08 6.27
C VAL A 59 32.47 -27.34 4.79
N LEU A 60 33.40 -26.59 4.19
CA LEU A 60 33.94 -26.82 2.86
C LEU A 60 35.28 -27.55 2.98
N TYR A 61 35.34 -28.78 2.50
CA TYR A 61 36.52 -29.65 2.65
C TYR A 61 36.87 -30.38 1.36
N ASN A 62 38.13 -30.79 1.25
CA ASN A 62 38.63 -31.58 0.13
C ASN A 62 38.42 -33.08 0.41
N GLU A 63 37.59 -33.73 -0.41
CA GLU A 63 37.22 -35.15 -0.27
C GLU A 63 38.41 -36.11 -0.41
N GLN A 64 39.52 -35.67 -1.00
CA GLN A 64 40.76 -36.46 -1.12
C GLN A 64 41.62 -36.45 0.16
N MET A 65 41.44 -35.45 1.04
CA MET A 65 42.20 -35.28 2.28
C MET A 65 41.44 -35.79 3.50
N ILE A 66 40.12 -35.54 3.56
CA ILE A 66 39.28 -35.95 4.69
C ILE A 66 37.87 -36.37 4.21
N ASN A 67 37.34 -37.46 4.76
CA ASN A 67 35.96 -37.90 4.53
C ASN A 67 35.03 -37.29 5.60
N ALA A 68 33.76 -37.06 5.27
CA ALA A 68 32.76 -36.48 6.17
C ALA A 68 32.56 -37.29 7.47
N GLU A 69 32.76 -38.62 7.44
CA GLU A 69 32.75 -39.48 8.64
C GLU A 69 33.91 -39.15 9.59
N ASN A 70 35.13 -39.02 9.04
CA ASN A 70 36.32 -38.66 9.82
C ASN A 70 36.26 -37.23 10.33
N LEU A 71 35.65 -36.31 9.57
CA LEU A 71 35.40 -34.92 9.97
C LEU A 71 34.43 -34.85 11.16
N ALA A 72 33.35 -35.62 11.16
CA ALA A 72 32.45 -35.69 12.31
C ALA A 72 33.11 -36.35 13.53
N LEU A 73 33.86 -37.44 13.36
CA LEU A 73 34.61 -38.07 14.44
C LEU A 73 35.65 -37.11 15.05
N ALA A 74 36.29 -36.25 14.26
CA ALA A 74 37.18 -35.21 14.76
C ALA A 74 36.44 -34.19 15.66
N ILE A 75 35.19 -33.85 15.32
CA ILE A 75 34.33 -32.94 16.09
C ILE A 75 33.73 -33.64 17.33
N GLU A 76 33.38 -34.93 17.26
CA GLU A 76 32.87 -35.71 18.40
C GLU A 76 33.94 -35.92 19.47
N ASN A 77 35.21 -36.08 19.08
CA ASN A 77 36.35 -36.11 20.00
C ASN A 77 36.57 -34.78 20.75
N LEU A 78 35.82 -33.72 20.43
CA LEU A 78 35.76 -32.47 21.20
C LEU A 78 34.72 -32.50 22.35
N GLY A 79 33.98 -33.61 22.50
CA GLY A 79 32.94 -33.78 23.54
C GLY A 79 31.55 -33.30 23.12
N LEU A 80 31.30 -33.17 21.82
CA LEU A 80 30.04 -32.68 21.24
C LEU A 80 29.30 -33.82 20.54
N GLU A 81 28.02 -34.04 20.87
CA GLU A 81 27.18 -34.99 20.11
C GLU A 81 26.87 -34.41 18.72
N THR A 82 27.39 -35.06 17.66
CA THR A 82 27.06 -34.68 16.28
C THR A 82 25.94 -35.55 15.72
N SER A 83 25.31 -35.09 14.63
CA SER A 83 24.53 -35.97 13.76
C SER A 83 24.84 -35.69 12.30
N LEU A 84 25.39 -36.70 11.63
CA LEU A 84 25.71 -36.67 10.21
C LEU A 84 24.47 -36.96 9.37
N LYS A 85 24.21 -36.10 8.37
CA LYS A 85 23.32 -36.42 7.24
C LYS A 85 24.15 -36.54 5.97
N HIS A 86 24.70 -37.73 5.75
CA HIS A 86 25.39 -38.03 4.49
C HIS A 86 24.44 -37.91 3.30
N THR A 87 24.91 -37.23 2.25
CA THR A 87 24.25 -37.17 0.95
C THR A 87 25.20 -37.75 -0.10
N LYS A 88 25.02 -39.03 -0.47
CA LYS A 88 25.19 -39.55 -1.86
C LYS A 88 24.98 -41.07 -1.99
N ALA A 89 24.44 -41.43 -3.16
CA ALA A 89 24.53 -42.71 -3.90
C ALA A 89 23.93 -44.01 -3.31
N ALA A 90 23.29 -44.77 -4.19
CA ALA A 90 22.48 -45.96 -3.91
C ALA A 90 23.27 -47.29 -3.94
N ASP A 91 22.70 -48.36 -3.36
CA ASP A 91 22.25 -49.52 -4.17
C ASP A 91 21.20 -50.41 -3.46
N ASN A 92 20.59 -51.37 -4.18
CA ASN A 92 19.37 -52.12 -3.79
C ASN A 92 19.59 -53.58 -3.34
N SER A 93 18.66 -54.11 -2.51
CA SER A 93 18.20 -55.52 -2.61
C SER A 93 16.83 -55.75 -1.94
N GLU A 94 16.05 -56.70 -2.47
CA GLU A 94 14.64 -57.04 -2.17
C GLU A 94 14.47 -57.72 -0.78
N THR A 95 13.31 -57.77 -0.10
CA THR A 95 12.00 -58.35 -0.50
C THR A 95 10.81 -57.90 0.38
N THR A 96 9.60 -57.88 -0.20
CA THR A 96 8.26 -57.76 0.44
C THR A 96 7.80 -59.07 1.12
N PRO A 97 6.62 -59.16 1.85
CA PRO A 97 5.51 -58.20 1.97
C PRO A 97 4.95 -57.92 3.40
N GLU A 98 4.24 -56.78 3.58
CA GLU A 98 2.81 -56.69 4.02
C GLU A 98 2.40 -55.27 4.49
N GLU A 99 1.11 -54.95 4.36
CA GLU A 99 0.37 -53.75 4.81
C GLU A 99 0.89 -52.33 4.42
N GLN A 100 0.64 -51.94 3.16
CA GLN A 100 0.76 -50.55 2.72
C GLN A 100 -0.42 -49.69 3.21
N ASN A 101 -0.20 -48.93 4.29
CA ASN A 101 -1.04 -47.77 4.61
C ASN A 101 -0.34 -46.49 4.14
N HIS A 102 -0.86 -45.85 3.08
CA HIS A 102 -0.22 -44.74 2.37
C HIS A 102 -0.15 -43.46 3.23
N LYS A 103 0.84 -43.38 4.13
CA LYS A 103 1.12 -42.18 4.92
C LYS A 103 1.97 -41.21 4.11
N LYS A 104 1.30 -40.40 3.29
CA LYS A 104 1.90 -39.31 2.50
C LYS A 104 2.65 -38.36 3.46
N GLU A 105 3.96 -38.19 3.28
CA GLU A 105 4.75 -37.32 4.16
C GLU A 105 4.32 -35.85 4.00
N SER A 106 3.83 -35.25 5.09
CA SER A 106 3.39 -33.86 5.13
C SER A 106 4.60 -32.92 5.11
N LYS A 107 4.79 -32.18 4.02
CA LYS A 107 5.88 -31.22 3.86
C LYS A 107 5.50 -29.91 4.55
N ILE A 108 5.85 -29.79 5.83
CA ILE A 108 5.56 -28.60 6.63
C ILE A 108 6.55 -27.48 6.30
N ILE A 109 6.04 -26.34 5.83
CA ILE A 109 6.81 -25.14 5.50
C ILE A 109 6.50 -24.01 6.48
N LYS A 110 7.52 -23.21 6.79
CA LYS A 110 7.40 -21.92 7.51
C LYS A 110 7.41 -20.79 6.49
N THR A 111 6.39 -19.94 6.52
CA THR A 111 6.30 -18.74 5.67
C THR A 111 5.90 -17.55 6.53
N LYS A 112 6.47 -16.38 6.24
CA LYS A 112 6.06 -15.10 6.85
C LYS A 112 5.13 -14.36 5.90
N ILE A 113 4.01 -13.88 6.43
CA ILE A 113 3.01 -13.09 5.71
C ILE A 113 2.99 -11.70 6.36
N TYR A 114 3.21 -10.67 5.56
CA TYR A 114 3.18 -9.28 6.01
C TYR A 114 1.75 -8.76 5.92
N ILE A 115 1.28 -8.13 6.98
CA ILE A 115 -0.09 -7.64 7.18
C ILE A 115 0.01 -6.28 7.90
N PRO A 116 0.26 -5.17 7.15
CA PRO A 116 0.59 -3.88 7.74
C PRO A 116 -0.57 -3.22 8.51
N ASP A 117 -1.78 -3.76 8.39
CA ASP A 117 -3.02 -3.22 8.95
C ASP A 117 -3.34 -3.76 10.37
N ILE A 118 -2.43 -4.51 10.99
CA ILE A 118 -2.61 -5.01 12.38
C ILE A 118 -2.29 -3.88 13.36
N GLU A 119 -3.24 -2.96 13.53
CA GLU A 119 -3.12 -1.83 14.46
C GLU A 119 -3.70 -2.11 15.86
N CYS A 120 -4.48 -3.19 16.01
CA CYS A 120 -5.31 -3.41 17.20
C CYS A 120 -5.42 -4.88 17.64
N GLU A 121 -5.67 -5.13 18.93
CA GLU A 121 -5.81 -6.50 19.47
C GLU A 121 -7.08 -7.21 18.95
N SER A 122 -8.14 -6.47 18.64
CA SER A 122 -9.31 -7.01 17.93
C SER A 122 -8.99 -7.38 16.48
N CYS A 123 -8.00 -6.72 15.86
CA CYS A 123 -7.54 -6.97 14.50
C CYS A 123 -6.80 -8.31 14.43
N SER A 124 -5.85 -8.54 15.34
CA SER A 124 -5.14 -9.83 15.44
C SER A 124 -6.12 -10.98 15.75
N ARG A 125 -6.97 -10.84 16.77
CA ARG A 125 -8.00 -11.86 17.14
C ARG A 125 -8.93 -12.23 15.97
N LEU A 126 -9.23 -11.29 15.06
CA LEU A 126 -10.04 -11.58 13.86
C LEU A 126 -9.29 -12.49 12.88
N ILE A 127 -8.00 -12.22 12.66
CA ILE A 127 -7.11 -12.99 11.79
C ILE A 127 -6.88 -14.39 12.38
N GLU A 128 -6.57 -14.50 13.69
CA GLU A 128 -6.41 -15.80 14.38
C GLU A 128 -7.63 -16.69 14.15
N LYS A 129 -8.84 -16.15 14.38
CA LYS A 129 -10.11 -16.88 14.24
C LYS A 129 -10.40 -17.35 12.80
N LYS A 130 -9.86 -16.68 11.78
CA LYS A 130 -9.90 -17.16 10.39
C LYS A 130 -8.85 -18.26 10.18
N MET A 131 -7.63 -18.08 10.67
CA MET A 131 -6.52 -19.04 10.50
C MET A 131 -6.79 -20.39 11.19
N THR A 132 -7.41 -20.42 12.37
CA THR A 132 -7.79 -21.69 13.05
C THR A 132 -8.79 -22.53 12.24
N ARG A 133 -9.49 -21.94 11.27
CA ARG A 133 -10.51 -22.60 10.42
C ARG A 133 -9.95 -23.14 9.11
N ILE A 134 -8.69 -22.86 8.80
CA ILE A 134 -8.07 -23.27 7.55
C ILE A 134 -7.40 -24.62 7.75
N GLU A 135 -7.87 -25.65 7.05
CA GLU A 135 -7.27 -26.97 7.06
C GLU A 135 -5.85 -26.93 6.47
N GLY A 136 -4.93 -27.72 7.04
CA GLY A 136 -3.52 -27.71 6.67
C GLY A 136 -2.62 -26.78 7.51
N VAL A 137 -3.18 -25.84 8.27
CA VAL A 137 -2.42 -25.05 9.26
C VAL A 137 -2.01 -25.92 10.45
N LYS A 138 -0.75 -25.84 10.85
CA LYS A 138 -0.18 -26.55 12.01
C LYS A 138 0.07 -25.61 13.20
N ASN A 139 0.59 -24.43 12.93
CA ASN A 139 0.90 -23.43 13.95
C ASN A 139 0.94 -22.03 13.31
N TYR A 140 0.62 -20.98 14.05
CA TYR A 140 0.77 -19.60 13.62
C TYR A 140 1.15 -18.70 14.79
N LYS A 141 1.87 -17.62 14.51
CA LYS A 141 2.18 -16.56 15.48
C LYS A 141 1.98 -15.21 14.81
N ILE A 142 1.08 -14.41 15.36
CA ILE A 142 0.84 -13.04 14.90
C ILE A 142 1.75 -12.09 15.69
N HIS A 143 2.36 -11.15 14.96
CA HIS A 143 3.14 -10.03 15.48
C HIS A 143 2.45 -8.72 15.08
N PHE A 144 2.98 -7.59 15.53
CA PHE A 144 2.67 -6.30 14.92
C PHE A 144 3.20 -6.30 13.48
N ASP A 145 2.41 -5.85 12.51
CA ASP A 145 2.68 -5.84 11.05
C ASP A 145 2.77 -7.17 10.28
N SER A 146 2.79 -8.34 10.93
CA SER A 146 3.05 -9.61 10.24
C SER A 146 2.64 -10.86 11.01
N MET A 147 2.58 -12.00 10.31
CA MET A 147 2.24 -13.31 10.85
C MET A 147 3.20 -14.38 10.32
N ASP A 148 3.79 -15.15 11.21
CA ASP A 148 4.53 -16.36 10.86
C ASP A 148 3.57 -17.55 10.86
N ILE A 149 3.52 -18.33 9.78
CA ILE A 149 2.62 -19.49 9.65
C ILE A 149 3.37 -20.77 9.28
N GLN A 150 2.93 -21.88 9.85
CA GLN A 150 3.39 -23.25 9.57
C GLN A 150 2.23 -24.05 9.01
N TYR A 151 2.40 -24.58 7.80
CA TYR A 151 1.35 -25.32 7.08
C TYR A 151 1.94 -26.44 6.22
N ASP A 152 1.10 -27.39 5.82
CA ASP A 152 1.45 -28.45 4.88
C ASP A 152 1.28 -27.95 3.42
N GLU A 153 2.39 -27.84 2.68
CA GLU A 153 2.39 -27.34 1.29
C GLU A 153 1.55 -28.24 0.34
N ASN A 154 1.33 -29.50 0.72
CA ASN A 154 0.47 -30.41 -0.04
C ASN A 154 -1.03 -30.10 0.07
N MET A 155 -1.43 -29.31 1.07
CA MET A 155 -2.83 -29.00 1.40
C MET A 155 -3.22 -27.58 0.97
N ILE A 156 -2.30 -26.62 1.12
CA ILE A 156 -2.56 -25.19 0.95
C ILE A 156 -1.29 -24.43 0.59
N LYS A 157 -1.40 -23.31 -0.13
CA LYS A 157 -0.28 -22.46 -0.57
C LYS A 157 -0.19 -21.15 0.20
N ALA A 158 0.95 -20.47 0.08
CA ALA A 158 1.19 -19.17 0.70
C ALA A 158 0.16 -18.10 0.23
N GLU A 159 -0.24 -18.17 -1.04
CA GLU A 159 -1.21 -17.26 -1.66
C GLU A 159 -2.62 -17.40 -1.07
N ASP A 160 -3.04 -18.62 -0.71
CA ASP A 160 -4.37 -18.87 -0.16
C ASP A 160 -4.56 -18.18 1.20
N PHE A 161 -3.49 -18.07 2.00
CA PHE A 161 -3.49 -17.29 3.24
C PHE A 161 -3.57 -15.79 2.99
N VAL A 162 -2.91 -15.29 1.93
CA VAL A 162 -3.04 -13.88 1.52
C VAL A 162 -4.49 -13.59 1.17
N THR A 163 -5.12 -14.42 0.33
CA THR A 163 -6.55 -14.27 0.00
C THR A 163 -7.45 -14.39 1.24
N ALA A 164 -7.17 -15.32 2.15
CA ALA A 164 -7.94 -15.48 3.39
C ALA A 164 -7.85 -14.27 4.35
N VAL A 165 -6.76 -13.50 4.29
CA VAL A 165 -6.60 -12.23 5.03
C VAL A 165 -7.24 -11.05 4.25
N GLU A 166 -7.12 -11.03 2.92
CA GLU A 166 -7.83 -10.04 2.07
C GLU A 166 -9.36 -10.16 2.18
N ASP A 167 -9.90 -11.38 2.33
CA ASP A 167 -11.32 -11.65 2.64
C ASP A 167 -11.81 -10.96 3.92
N LEU A 168 -10.92 -10.77 4.91
CA LEU A 168 -11.22 -10.06 6.15
C LEU A 168 -11.15 -8.52 5.98
N GLY A 169 -10.70 -8.05 4.82
CA GLY A 169 -10.52 -6.63 4.51
C GLY A 169 -9.15 -6.06 4.87
N PHE A 170 -8.18 -6.89 5.26
CA PHE A 170 -6.79 -6.50 5.54
C PHE A 170 -5.89 -6.72 4.31
N ARG A 171 -4.85 -5.92 4.15
CA ARG A 171 -3.78 -6.16 3.16
C ARG A 171 -2.89 -7.31 3.62
N ALA A 172 -2.55 -8.22 2.72
CA ALA A 172 -1.56 -9.27 2.97
C ALA A 172 -0.60 -9.43 1.80
N SER A 173 0.63 -9.87 2.08
CA SER A 173 1.64 -10.19 1.07
C SER A 173 2.66 -11.18 1.62
N VAL A 174 3.13 -12.11 0.78
CA VAL A 174 4.26 -13.01 1.10
C VAL A 174 5.60 -12.26 1.09
N ARG A 175 5.66 -11.12 0.39
CA ARG A 175 6.84 -10.23 0.34
C ARG A 175 6.67 -9.05 1.31
N PRO A 176 7.76 -8.55 1.93
CA PRO A 176 7.69 -7.37 2.79
C PRO A 176 7.15 -6.16 2.04
N PHE A 177 6.34 -5.36 2.72
CA PHE A 177 5.97 -4.03 2.27
C PHE A 177 7.15 -3.08 2.49
N GLU A 178 8.04 -2.98 1.49
CA GLU A 178 9.15 -2.04 1.50
C GLU A 178 8.64 -0.58 1.53
N ARG A 179 8.59 0.00 2.73
CA ARG A 179 8.37 1.45 2.91
C ARG A 179 9.61 2.21 2.43
N LYS A 180 9.67 2.50 1.14
CA LYS A 180 10.75 3.30 0.53
C LYS A 180 10.87 4.65 1.22
N SER A 181 12.08 5.09 1.51
CA SER A 181 12.33 6.42 2.07
C SER A 181 11.85 7.51 1.09
N PHE A 182 11.37 8.65 1.59
CA PHE A 182 10.87 9.75 0.74
C PHE A 182 11.89 10.17 -0.33
N LYS A 183 13.20 10.11 -0.01
CA LYS A 183 14.29 10.39 -0.96
C LYS A 183 14.38 9.36 -2.10
N GLU A 184 14.26 8.07 -1.77
CA GLU A 184 14.24 6.97 -2.74
C GLU A 184 12.97 7.02 -3.59
N ARG A 185 11.84 7.39 -2.96
CA ARG A 185 10.56 7.56 -3.62
C ARG A 185 10.58 8.71 -4.64
N TRP A 186 11.19 9.84 -4.30
CA TRP A 186 11.33 10.97 -5.23
C TRP A 186 12.30 10.66 -6.38
N LYS A 187 13.31 9.82 -6.13
CA LYS A 187 14.17 9.24 -7.17
C LYS A 187 13.38 8.29 -8.08
N ASP A 188 12.65 7.32 -7.53
CA ASP A 188 11.78 6.38 -8.27
C ASP A 188 10.71 7.10 -9.10
N PHE A 189 10.10 8.16 -8.57
CA PHE A 189 9.13 8.99 -9.28
C PHE A 189 9.74 9.70 -10.49
N ARG A 190 10.99 10.17 -10.36
CA ARG A 190 11.72 10.86 -11.44
C ARG A 190 12.25 9.89 -12.50
N GLU A 191 12.76 8.74 -12.09
CA GLU A 191 13.39 7.75 -12.99
C GLU A 191 12.35 6.87 -13.69
N ASN A 192 11.31 6.40 -12.99
CA ASN A 192 10.32 5.46 -13.53
C ASN A 192 9.04 6.14 -14.07
N SER A 193 9.20 7.18 -14.89
CA SER A 193 8.07 7.98 -15.44
C SER A 193 6.94 7.16 -16.06
N HIS A 194 7.25 6.05 -16.77
CA HIS A 194 6.24 5.15 -17.36
C HIS A 194 5.32 4.50 -16.31
N LYS A 195 5.85 4.16 -15.13
CA LYS A 195 5.11 3.57 -14.00
C LYS A 195 4.06 4.56 -13.46
N TYR A 196 4.44 5.83 -13.34
CA TYR A 196 3.61 6.94 -12.87
C TYR A 196 2.76 7.61 -13.96
N GLY A 197 2.70 7.04 -15.18
CA GLY A 197 2.04 7.65 -16.33
C GLY A 197 0.55 7.99 -16.15
N MET A 198 -0.17 7.32 -15.24
CA MET A 198 -1.55 7.69 -14.90
C MET A 198 -1.61 8.95 -14.01
N ILE A 199 -0.69 9.11 -13.06
CA ILE A 199 -0.60 10.29 -12.19
C ILE A 199 -0.25 11.54 -13.03
N TYR A 200 0.68 11.42 -13.98
CA TYR A 200 0.96 12.50 -14.93
C TYR A 200 -0.26 12.86 -15.81
N LYS A 201 -1.07 11.88 -16.22
CA LYS A 201 -2.34 12.14 -16.91
C LYS A 201 -3.33 12.88 -16.01
N THR A 202 -3.50 12.46 -14.75
CA THR A 202 -4.32 13.16 -13.75
C THR A 202 -3.91 14.62 -13.62
N PHE A 203 -2.62 14.89 -13.38
CA PHE A 203 -2.11 16.24 -13.20
C PHE A 203 -2.32 17.11 -14.45
N ARG A 204 -2.06 16.57 -15.64
CA ARG A 204 -2.31 17.25 -16.92
C ARG A 204 -3.79 17.53 -17.14
N TYR A 205 -4.68 16.59 -16.83
CA TYR A 205 -6.13 16.78 -16.96
C TYR A 205 -6.67 17.78 -15.94
N GLY A 206 -6.21 17.74 -14.68
CA GLY A 206 -6.55 18.74 -13.67
C GLY A 206 -6.14 20.15 -14.11
N LEU A 207 -4.91 20.32 -14.61
CA LEU A 207 -4.41 21.60 -15.12
C LEU A 207 -5.20 22.09 -16.36
N LEU A 208 -5.48 21.20 -17.32
CA LEU A 208 -6.28 21.56 -18.50
C LEU A 208 -7.72 21.95 -18.12
N THR A 209 -8.37 21.20 -17.22
CA THR A 209 -9.70 21.56 -16.70
C THR A 209 -9.67 22.89 -15.98
N PHE A 210 -8.68 23.16 -15.12
CA PHE A 210 -8.51 24.46 -14.46
C PHE A 210 -8.42 25.62 -15.48
N LEU A 211 -7.59 25.49 -16.52
CA LEU A 211 -7.46 26.52 -17.56
C LEU A 211 -8.75 26.70 -18.37
N ILE A 212 -9.50 25.63 -18.62
CA ILE A 212 -10.81 25.68 -19.30
C ILE A 212 -11.85 26.41 -18.43
N LEU A 213 -11.89 26.13 -17.13
CA LEU A 213 -12.81 26.81 -16.21
C LEU A 213 -12.53 28.31 -16.14
N VAL A 214 -11.26 28.70 -15.94
CA VAL A 214 -10.84 30.11 -15.93
C VAL A 214 -11.19 30.80 -17.25
N LEU A 215 -10.97 30.15 -18.40
CA LEU A 215 -11.34 30.70 -19.71
C LEU A 215 -12.85 30.94 -19.84
N ILE A 216 -13.68 29.98 -19.41
CA ILE A 216 -15.15 30.10 -19.42
C ILE A 216 -15.59 31.25 -18.51
N GLN A 217 -15.01 31.37 -17.31
CA GLN A 217 -15.32 32.44 -16.37
C GLN A 217 -14.94 33.82 -16.93
N VAL A 218 -13.73 33.97 -17.50
CA VAL A 218 -13.29 35.24 -18.12
C VAL A 218 -14.23 35.67 -19.24
N ILE A 219 -14.69 34.73 -20.09
CA ILE A 219 -15.67 35.01 -21.15
C ILE A 219 -17.02 35.45 -20.54
N ALA A 220 -17.50 34.77 -19.50
CA ALA A 220 -18.76 35.12 -18.84
C ALA A 220 -18.72 36.49 -18.12
N ILE A 221 -17.59 36.81 -17.48
CA ILE A 221 -17.34 38.11 -16.85
C ILE A 221 -17.34 39.22 -17.90
N ALA A 222 -16.56 39.06 -18.97
CA ALA A 222 -16.45 40.07 -20.03
C ALA A 222 -17.76 40.27 -20.82
N GLY A 223 -18.52 39.19 -21.07
CA GLY A 223 -19.75 39.24 -21.86
C GLY A 223 -20.97 39.73 -21.09
N PHE A 224 -21.16 39.27 -19.85
CA PHE A 224 -22.42 39.44 -19.12
C PHE A 224 -22.25 40.21 -17.81
N TRP A 225 -21.39 39.75 -16.89
CA TRP A 225 -21.40 40.28 -15.53
C TRP A 225 -20.78 41.67 -15.38
N ASN A 226 -19.72 41.99 -16.14
CA ASN A 226 -19.10 43.32 -16.09
C ASN A 226 -20.03 44.45 -16.54
N ASN A 227 -21.00 44.15 -17.40
CA ASN A 227 -22.02 45.10 -17.87
C ASN A 227 -23.26 45.15 -16.96
N THR A 228 -23.46 44.14 -16.11
CA THR A 228 -24.68 43.99 -15.29
C THR A 228 -24.46 44.38 -13.82
N ILE A 229 -23.25 44.19 -13.29
CA ILE A 229 -22.93 44.39 -11.87
C ILE A 229 -21.69 45.30 -11.76
N PRO A 230 -21.79 46.49 -11.13
CA PRO A 230 -20.62 47.35 -10.93
C PRO A 230 -19.61 46.68 -9.99
N ASN A 231 -18.31 46.89 -10.27
CA ASN A 231 -17.17 46.37 -9.50
C ASN A 231 -17.13 44.85 -9.28
N PHE A 232 -17.80 44.07 -10.15
CA PHE A 232 -17.83 42.60 -10.07
C PHE A 232 -16.43 41.98 -9.97
N LEU A 233 -15.49 42.45 -10.80
CA LEU A 233 -14.17 41.85 -10.94
C LEU A 233 -13.33 42.01 -9.66
N GLU A 234 -13.37 43.17 -9.02
CA GLU A 234 -12.63 43.43 -7.77
C GLU A 234 -13.12 42.55 -6.61
N HIS A 235 -14.44 42.33 -6.53
CA HIS A 235 -15.05 41.58 -5.43
C HIS A 235 -15.00 40.05 -5.63
N TYR A 236 -15.19 39.56 -6.86
CA TYR A 236 -15.39 38.12 -7.12
C TYR A 236 -14.21 37.39 -7.79
N ALA A 237 -13.27 38.07 -8.46
CA ALA A 237 -12.24 37.39 -9.27
C ALA A 237 -11.40 36.38 -8.47
N TRP A 238 -10.94 36.75 -7.27
CA TRP A 238 -10.13 35.86 -6.43
C TRP A 238 -10.91 34.63 -5.95
N TRP A 239 -12.17 34.80 -5.56
CA TRP A 239 -13.03 33.71 -5.11
C TRP A 239 -13.34 32.71 -6.24
N LEU A 240 -13.55 33.20 -7.45
CA LEU A 240 -13.77 32.34 -8.62
C LEU A 240 -12.53 31.52 -9.00
N ILE A 241 -11.32 32.09 -8.87
CA ILE A 241 -10.06 31.34 -9.03
C ILE A 241 -9.92 30.25 -7.95
N TYR A 242 -10.24 30.55 -6.69
CA TYR A 242 -10.22 29.54 -5.62
C TYR A 242 -11.28 28.44 -5.84
N LEU A 243 -12.45 28.78 -6.39
CA LEU A 243 -13.47 27.80 -6.77
C LEU A 243 -12.92 26.82 -7.82
N ASP A 244 -12.24 27.32 -8.85
CA ASP A 244 -11.69 26.50 -9.92
C ASP A 244 -10.54 25.60 -9.44
N ILE A 245 -9.64 26.11 -8.58
CA ILE A 245 -8.60 25.29 -7.95
C ILE A 245 -9.24 24.17 -7.11
N SER A 246 -10.31 24.47 -6.37
CA SER A 246 -11.06 23.48 -5.58
C SER A 246 -11.60 22.38 -6.49
N ILE A 247 -12.43 22.75 -7.46
CA ILE A 247 -13.16 21.78 -8.29
C ILE A 247 -12.22 20.98 -9.19
N ALA A 248 -11.19 21.61 -9.75
CA ALA A 248 -10.20 20.91 -10.58
C ALA A 248 -9.35 19.91 -9.77
N SER A 249 -8.92 20.27 -8.56
CA SER A 249 -8.09 19.37 -7.72
C SER A 249 -8.90 18.21 -7.12
N ILE A 250 -10.06 18.50 -6.52
CA ILE A 250 -10.98 17.47 -5.98
C ILE A 250 -11.45 16.55 -7.11
N GLY A 251 -11.86 17.12 -8.23
CA GLY A 251 -12.30 16.38 -9.40
C GLY A 251 -11.20 15.47 -9.95
N ALA A 252 -9.95 15.95 -10.03
CA ALA A 252 -8.82 15.15 -10.49
C ALA A 252 -8.53 13.96 -9.55
N ALA A 253 -8.65 14.14 -8.23
CA ALA A 253 -8.53 13.05 -7.27
C ALA A 253 -9.63 11.99 -7.46
N ILE A 254 -10.90 12.41 -7.54
CA ILE A 254 -12.05 11.52 -7.80
C ILE A 254 -11.88 10.77 -9.13
N TRP A 255 -11.49 11.48 -10.20
CA TRP A 255 -11.25 10.89 -11.52
C TRP A 255 -10.13 9.85 -11.50
N TYR A 256 -9.04 10.15 -10.79
CA TYR A 256 -7.91 9.22 -10.66
C TYR A 256 -8.34 7.91 -10.02
N MET A 257 -9.06 7.96 -8.90
CA MET A 257 -9.57 6.76 -8.22
C MET A 257 -10.60 6.02 -9.07
N ALA A 258 -11.53 6.74 -9.72
CA ALA A 258 -12.53 6.16 -10.62
C ALA A 258 -11.96 5.55 -11.92
N SER A 259 -10.68 5.80 -12.23
CA SER A 259 -9.98 5.22 -13.39
C SER A 259 -9.46 3.80 -13.14
N TYR A 260 -9.47 3.31 -11.90
CA TYR A 260 -9.10 1.94 -11.55
C TYR A 260 -10.36 1.11 -11.22
N LYS A 261 -10.55 -0.03 -11.89
CA LYS A 261 -11.54 -1.03 -11.47
C LYS A 261 -10.85 -2.13 -10.66
N GLY A 262 -11.11 -2.14 -9.35
CA GLY A 262 -10.69 -3.20 -8.44
C GLY A 262 -11.35 -3.03 -7.07
N THR A 263 -11.24 -4.07 -6.24
CA THR A 263 -11.64 -4.04 -4.83
C THR A 263 -10.54 -3.38 -4.00
N VAL A 264 -10.89 -2.28 -3.33
CA VAL A 264 -10.06 -1.67 -2.28
C VAL A 264 -10.37 -2.32 -0.93
N THR A 265 -9.42 -2.31 0.00
CA THR A 265 -9.68 -2.70 1.39
C THR A 265 -10.61 -1.69 2.07
N CYS A 266 -11.27 -2.12 3.15
CA CYS A 266 -12.24 -1.24 3.79
C CYS A 266 -11.62 0.02 4.41
N MET A 267 -10.44 -0.12 5.03
CA MET A 267 -9.72 0.99 5.67
C MET A 267 -9.30 2.04 4.65
N THR A 268 -8.71 1.63 3.52
CA THR A 268 -8.38 2.53 2.41
C THR A 268 -9.64 3.18 1.83
N GLY A 269 -10.74 2.43 1.65
CA GLY A 269 -12.03 2.98 1.19
C GLY A 269 -12.65 4.02 2.14
N MET A 270 -12.58 3.76 3.44
CA MET A 270 -13.02 4.67 4.50
C MET A 270 -12.18 5.96 4.50
N MET A 271 -10.85 5.84 4.43
CA MET A 271 -9.94 6.99 4.36
C MET A 271 -10.21 7.85 3.11
N ILE A 272 -10.37 7.23 1.95
CA ILE A 272 -10.73 7.92 0.69
C ILE A 272 -12.04 8.71 0.84
N GLY A 273 -13.11 8.07 1.31
CA GLY A 273 -14.41 8.72 1.49
C GLY A 273 -14.33 9.88 2.48
N MET A 274 -13.62 9.68 3.59
CA MET A 274 -13.40 10.72 4.60
C MET A 274 -12.63 11.91 4.01
N THR A 275 -11.48 11.69 3.37
CA THR A 275 -10.64 12.76 2.82
C THR A 275 -11.32 13.51 1.68
N VAL A 276 -11.95 12.81 0.71
CA VAL A 276 -12.65 13.50 -0.40
C VAL A 276 -13.83 14.31 0.11
N GLY A 277 -14.67 13.73 0.99
CA GLY A 277 -15.78 14.46 1.60
C GLY A 277 -15.28 15.68 2.39
N MET A 278 -14.20 15.52 3.16
CA MET A 278 -13.62 16.62 3.93
C MET A 278 -13.06 17.73 3.04
N GLN A 279 -12.26 17.39 2.04
CA GLN A 279 -11.65 18.37 1.13
C GLN A 279 -12.70 19.08 0.28
N ALA A 280 -13.72 18.37 -0.20
CA ALA A 280 -14.85 18.97 -0.92
C ALA A 280 -15.62 19.99 -0.07
N GLY A 281 -15.98 19.62 1.17
CA GLY A 281 -16.73 20.52 2.06
C GLY A 281 -15.91 21.72 2.51
N MET A 282 -14.64 21.48 2.86
CA MET A 282 -13.72 22.53 3.30
C MET A 282 -13.45 23.54 2.20
N MET A 283 -12.97 23.11 1.03
CA MET A 283 -12.55 24.05 -0.03
C MET A 283 -13.75 24.80 -0.64
N ILE A 284 -14.82 24.08 -1.02
CA ILE A 284 -15.98 24.71 -1.67
C ILE A 284 -16.80 25.52 -0.66
N GLY A 285 -17.00 24.99 0.56
CA GLY A 285 -17.67 25.71 1.64
C GLY A 285 -16.94 26.98 2.07
N ALA A 286 -15.60 26.95 2.10
CA ALA A 286 -14.78 28.13 2.37
C ALA A 286 -14.96 29.22 1.30
N VAL A 287 -14.96 28.86 0.01
CA VAL A 287 -15.13 29.82 -1.08
C VAL A 287 -16.52 30.45 -1.08
N VAL A 288 -17.59 29.66 -0.99
CA VAL A 288 -18.97 30.18 -0.98
C VAL A 288 -19.28 30.92 0.33
N GLY A 289 -18.69 30.49 1.45
CA GLY A 289 -18.75 31.21 2.73
C GLY A 289 -18.13 32.61 2.66
N GLY A 290 -17.08 32.78 1.85
CA GLY A 290 -16.40 34.06 1.60
C GLY A 290 -17.13 35.04 0.68
N THR A 291 -18.21 34.62 0.01
CA THR A 291 -18.98 35.49 -0.91
C THR A 291 -20.43 35.70 -0.49
N ASN A 292 -21.03 34.73 0.19
CA ASN A 292 -22.45 34.75 0.57
C ASN A 292 -22.66 34.59 2.09
N GLY A 293 -21.58 34.37 2.84
CA GLY A 293 -21.61 34.17 4.28
C GLY A 293 -21.93 32.73 4.72
N PHE A 294 -21.91 32.54 6.03
CA PHE A 294 -21.86 31.22 6.67
C PHE A 294 -22.99 30.29 6.25
N PHE A 295 -24.24 30.77 6.23
CA PHE A 295 -25.41 29.93 5.93
C PHE A 295 -25.33 29.31 4.53
N THR A 296 -25.15 30.14 3.51
CA THR A 296 -25.09 29.71 2.10
C THR A 296 -23.85 28.85 1.85
N GLY A 297 -22.69 29.24 2.39
CA GLY A 297 -21.47 28.44 2.32
C GLY A 297 -21.61 27.06 2.96
N ALA A 298 -22.19 26.99 4.15
CA ALA A 298 -22.38 25.74 4.88
C ALA A 298 -23.34 24.78 4.17
N MET A 299 -24.45 25.28 3.62
CA MET A 299 -25.43 24.46 2.89
C MET A 299 -24.88 23.91 1.57
N VAL A 300 -24.22 24.75 0.77
CA VAL A 300 -23.62 24.35 -0.51
C VAL A 300 -22.44 23.40 -0.28
N GLY A 301 -21.53 23.76 0.63
CA GLY A 301 -20.39 22.93 1.02
C GLY A 301 -20.83 21.57 1.53
N MET A 302 -21.79 21.53 2.47
CA MET A 302 -22.33 20.28 3.02
C MET A 302 -22.93 19.39 1.94
N THR A 303 -23.76 19.93 1.05
CA THR A 303 -24.48 19.12 0.06
C THR A 303 -23.51 18.48 -0.93
N ILE A 304 -22.54 19.25 -1.44
CA ILE A 304 -21.53 18.73 -2.38
C ILE A 304 -20.60 17.73 -1.69
N ALA A 305 -20.19 18.02 -0.46
CA ALA A 305 -19.28 17.18 0.31
C ALA A 305 -19.88 15.84 0.71
N VAL A 306 -21.15 15.84 1.14
CA VAL A 306 -21.92 14.63 1.43
C VAL A 306 -22.02 13.77 0.18
N ILE A 307 -22.38 14.34 -0.97
CA ILE A 307 -22.47 13.60 -2.24
C ILE A 307 -21.10 13.02 -2.63
N ALA A 308 -20.03 13.83 -2.63
CA ALA A 308 -18.69 13.40 -3.02
C ALA A 308 -18.11 12.33 -2.09
N GLY A 309 -18.23 12.53 -0.76
CA GLY A 309 -17.80 11.57 0.26
C GLY A 309 -18.58 10.27 0.22
N THR A 310 -19.90 10.32 -0.02
CA THR A 310 -20.73 9.11 -0.19
C THR A 310 -20.28 8.31 -1.41
N ILE A 311 -20.14 8.95 -2.57
CA ILE A 311 -19.79 8.29 -3.84
C ILE A 311 -18.40 7.64 -3.74
N THR A 312 -17.43 8.32 -3.14
CA THR A 312 -16.07 7.80 -3.01
C THR A 312 -15.90 6.80 -1.87
N GLY A 313 -16.62 6.96 -0.75
CA GLY A 313 -16.61 6.03 0.38
C GLY A 313 -17.43 4.75 0.17
N ALA A 314 -18.43 4.76 -0.72
CA ALA A 314 -19.28 3.59 -1.03
C ALA A 314 -18.52 2.38 -1.60
N VAL A 315 -17.22 2.52 -1.91
CA VAL A 315 -16.34 1.41 -2.30
C VAL A 315 -16.14 0.36 -1.19
N CYS A 316 -16.32 0.71 0.10
CA CYS A 316 -16.51 -0.26 1.19
C CYS A 316 -17.99 -0.40 1.61
N GLY A 317 -18.92 -0.32 0.66
CA GLY A 317 -20.35 -0.40 0.93
C GLY A 317 -20.82 0.65 1.93
N ILE A 318 -21.77 0.28 2.80
CA ILE A 318 -22.52 1.26 3.59
C ILE A 318 -21.71 1.92 4.71
N MET A 319 -20.73 1.26 5.32
CA MET A 319 -19.92 1.88 6.38
C MET A 319 -19.01 2.99 5.83
N GLY A 320 -18.35 2.74 4.69
CA GLY A 320 -17.54 3.78 4.03
C GLY A 320 -18.40 4.94 3.52
N ALA A 321 -19.59 4.66 2.99
CA ALA A 321 -20.56 5.68 2.61
C ALA A 321 -20.99 6.57 3.80
N VAL A 322 -21.29 5.98 4.96
CA VAL A 322 -21.66 6.73 6.18
C VAL A 322 -20.52 7.62 6.67
N GLN A 323 -19.28 7.13 6.69
CA GLN A 323 -18.14 7.97 7.08
C GLN A 323 -17.91 9.14 6.12
N GLY A 324 -18.06 8.93 4.81
CA GLY A 324 -18.02 10.00 3.81
C GLY A 324 -19.16 11.02 3.95
N MET A 325 -20.37 10.59 4.33
CA MET A 325 -21.46 11.51 4.69
C MET A 325 -21.11 12.35 5.93
N MET A 326 -20.62 11.71 7.00
CA MET A 326 -20.29 12.40 8.25
C MET A 326 -19.14 13.40 8.05
N SER A 327 -18.09 13.03 7.33
CA SER A 327 -17.00 13.97 7.01
C SER A 327 -17.49 15.15 6.16
N GLY A 328 -18.41 14.90 5.21
CA GLY A 328 -19.00 15.95 4.38
C GLY A 328 -19.85 16.96 5.16
N VAL A 329 -20.68 16.50 6.10
CA VAL A 329 -21.47 17.39 6.98
C VAL A 329 -20.56 18.24 7.87
N MET A 330 -19.55 17.63 8.47
CA MET A 330 -18.59 18.33 9.33
C MET A 330 -17.74 19.34 8.55
N ALA A 331 -17.25 18.97 7.36
CA ALA A 331 -16.37 19.82 6.58
C ALA A 331 -17.10 20.97 5.86
N GLY A 332 -18.34 20.75 5.41
CA GLY A 332 -19.14 21.81 4.78
C GLY A 332 -19.40 22.98 5.73
N THR A 333 -19.73 22.68 7.00
CA THR A 333 -19.92 23.70 8.02
C THR A 333 -18.60 24.35 8.45
N MET A 334 -17.53 23.57 8.68
CA MET A 334 -16.22 24.11 9.06
C MET A 334 -15.58 24.96 7.97
N GLY A 335 -15.68 24.57 6.69
CA GLY A 335 -15.14 25.36 5.57
C GLY A 335 -15.72 26.77 5.53
N ALA A 336 -17.05 26.89 5.56
CA ALA A 336 -17.73 28.18 5.58
C ALA A 336 -17.44 29.00 6.84
N MET A 337 -17.30 28.35 8.01
CA MET A 337 -16.96 29.00 9.27
C MET A 337 -15.57 29.65 9.24
N ILE A 338 -14.55 28.91 8.75
CA ILE A 338 -13.17 29.38 8.68
C ILE A 338 -13.09 30.70 7.91
N THR A 339 -13.68 30.77 6.71
CA THR A 339 -13.62 31.98 5.90
C THR A 339 -14.35 33.14 6.55
N VAL A 340 -15.56 32.94 7.07
CA VAL A 340 -16.39 34.01 7.63
C VAL A 340 -15.77 34.60 8.90
N MET A 341 -15.11 33.78 9.73
CA MET A 341 -14.40 34.26 10.91
C MET A 341 -13.12 35.04 10.58
N ILE A 342 -12.38 34.62 9.54
CA ILE A 342 -11.13 35.28 9.12
C ILE A 342 -11.41 36.48 8.19
N PHE A 343 -12.65 36.62 7.69
CA PHE A 343 -13.04 37.66 6.73
C PHE A 343 -12.74 39.08 7.21
N THR A 344 -12.93 39.36 8.51
CA THR A 344 -12.66 40.68 9.12
C THR A 344 -11.19 40.91 9.47
N ASP A 345 -10.32 39.93 9.26
CA ASP A 345 -8.89 39.98 9.58
C ASP A 345 -8.05 39.96 8.28
N HIS A 346 -7.30 38.89 8.00
CA HIS A 346 -6.35 38.82 6.87
C HIS A 346 -6.69 37.71 5.86
N VAL A 347 -7.96 37.60 5.47
CA VAL A 347 -8.49 36.57 4.55
C VAL A 347 -7.72 36.48 3.22
N PHE A 348 -7.24 37.59 2.68
CA PHE A 348 -6.45 37.62 1.44
C PHE A 348 -5.07 36.93 1.56
N ILE A 349 -4.47 36.92 2.75
CA ILE A 349 -3.19 36.23 3.02
C ILE A 349 -3.46 34.77 3.43
N PHE A 350 -4.54 34.53 4.17
CA PHE A 350 -4.93 33.20 4.63
C PHE A 350 -5.37 32.27 3.49
N MET A 351 -6.24 32.73 2.59
CA MET A 351 -6.84 31.88 1.55
C MET A 351 -5.82 31.21 0.60
N PRO A 352 -4.78 31.89 0.05
CA PRO A 352 -3.76 31.23 -0.75
C PRO A 352 -3.07 30.09 0.00
N TYR A 353 -2.68 30.33 1.25
CA TYR A 353 -1.98 29.36 2.10
C TYR A 353 -2.87 28.14 2.41
N TYR A 354 -4.11 28.40 2.80
CA TYR A 354 -5.14 27.37 3.03
C TYR A 354 -5.37 26.51 1.79
N MET A 355 -5.50 27.14 0.61
CA MET A 355 -5.72 26.42 -0.66
C MET A 355 -4.52 25.57 -1.05
N ILE A 356 -3.28 26.06 -0.87
CA ILE A 356 -2.06 25.27 -1.13
C ILE A 356 -2.01 24.02 -0.25
N ILE A 357 -2.32 24.13 1.05
CA ILE A 357 -2.31 22.97 1.96
C ILE A 357 -3.36 21.93 1.55
N ASN A 358 -4.58 22.34 1.23
CA ASN A 358 -5.63 21.41 0.81
C ASN A 358 -5.29 20.70 -0.52
N VAL A 359 -4.70 21.42 -1.49
CA VAL A 359 -4.17 20.80 -2.72
C VAL A 359 -3.04 19.80 -2.43
N LEU A 360 -2.14 20.10 -1.49
CA LEU A 360 -1.09 19.15 -1.06
C LEU A 360 -1.68 17.89 -0.39
N ILE A 361 -2.75 18.03 0.41
CA ILE A 361 -3.47 16.89 1.00
C ILE A 361 -4.09 16.00 -0.09
N LEU A 362 -4.69 16.60 -1.13
CA LEU A 362 -5.25 15.86 -2.27
C LEU A 362 -4.17 15.16 -3.11
N ILE A 363 -3.00 15.78 -3.30
CA ILE A 363 -1.84 15.13 -3.94
C ILE A 363 -1.35 13.96 -3.07
N GLY A 364 -1.30 14.15 -1.76
CA GLY A 364 -0.99 13.08 -0.79
C GLY A 364 -1.96 11.90 -0.88
N LEU A 365 -3.28 12.16 -0.99
CA LEU A 365 -4.30 11.12 -1.18
C LEU A 365 -4.11 10.36 -2.51
N ILE A 366 -3.85 11.06 -3.63
CA ILE A 366 -3.58 10.44 -4.94
C ILE A 366 -2.35 9.54 -4.87
N TYR A 367 -1.30 10.00 -4.19
CA TYR A 367 -0.06 9.24 -3.99
C TYR A 367 -0.28 8.02 -3.08
N LEU A 368 -1.00 8.18 -1.95
CA LEU A 368 -1.28 7.10 -1.02
C LEU A 368 -2.15 6.02 -1.69
N PHE A 369 -3.21 6.42 -2.41
CA PHE A 369 -4.03 5.51 -3.20
C PHE A 369 -3.19 4.69 -4.19
N TYR A 370 -2.22 5.31 -4.85
CA TYR A 370 -1.32 4.61 -5.75
C TYR A 370 -0.46 3.56 -5.02
N GLU A 371 0.12 3.91 -3.88
CA GLU A 371 0.95 3.02 -3.07
C GLU A 371 0.14 1.83 -2.51
N GLU A 372 -1.01 2.11 -1.91
CA GLU A 372 -1.83 1.10 -1.24
C GLU A 372 -2.58 0.18 -2.21
N VAL A 373 -3.07 0.73 -3.33
CA VAL A 373 -3.97 0.01 -4.25
C VAL A 373 -3.22 -0.45 -5.51
N VAL A 374 -2.43 0.43 -6.14
CA VAL A 374 -1.90 0.21 -7.49
C VAL A 374 -0.55 -0.50 -7.49
N GLU A 375 0.33 -0.23 -6.53
CA GLU A 375 1.68 -0.81 -6.51
C GLU A 375 1.70 -2.29 -6.09
N GLY A 376 0.73 -2.73 -5.28
CA GLY A 376 0.59 -4.12 -4.83
C GLY A 376 -0.23 -5.04 -5.74
N LYS A 377 -1.24 -4.53 -6.48
CA LYS A 377 -2.20 -5.37 -7.22
C LYS A 377 -1.99 -5.33 -8.74
N LYS A 378 -1.39 -6.38 -9.28
CA LYS A 378 -1.06 -6.51 -10.72
C LYS A 378 -2.29 -6.58 -11.65
N ASP A 379 -3.44 -7.08 -11.16
CA ASP A 379 -4.63 -7.36 -11.98
C ASP A 379 -5.64 -6.20 -12.08
N LEU A 380 -5.25 -4.99 -11.67
CA LEU A 380 -6.11 -3.80 -11.72
C LEU A 380 -6.44 -3.39 -13.17
N LYS A 381 -7.69 -3.65 -13.57
CA LYS A 381 -8.21 -3.25 -14.88
C LYS A 381 -8.40 -1.73 -14.93
N LYS A 382 -7.54 -1.04 -15.67
CA LYS A 382 -7.67 0.39 -15.95
C LYS A 382 -8.94 0.62 -16.78
N LYS A 383 -9.85 1.47 -16.28
CA LYS A 383 -11.02 1.93 -17.03
C LYS A 383 -10.55 3.01 -18.01
N HIS A 384 -10.95 2.92 -19.28
CA HIS A 384 -10.82 4.06 -20.18
C HIS A 384 -11.85 5.12 -19.76
N THR A 385 -11.37 6.23 -19.22
CA THR A 385 -12.16 7.37 -18.75
C THR A 385 -11.75 8.59 -19.56
N ASP A 386 -12.66 9.07 -20.40
CA ASP A 386 -12.34 10.16 -21.32
C ASP A 386 -12.27 11.50 -20.60
N PHE A 387 -11.35 12.35 -21.05
CA PHE A 387 -11.14 13.69 -20.51
C PHE A 387 -12.40 14.56 -20.60
N ALA A 388 -13.19 14.40 -21.66
CA ALA A 388 -14.42 15.17 -21.90
C ALA A 388 -15.43 15.00 -20.76
N THR A 389 -15.70 13.76 -20.33
CA THR A 389 -16.67 13.47 -19.25
C THR A 389 -16.22 14.05 -17.91
N PHE A 390 -14.91 14.04 -17.64
CA PHE A 390 -14.33 14.68 -16.46
C PHE A 390 -14.49 16.20 -16.50
N ALA A 391 -14.02 16.84 -17.58
CA ALA A 391 -14.08 18.29 -17.74
C ALA A 391 -15.53 18.80 -17.74
N SER A 392 -16.46 18.11 -18.41
CA SER A 392 -17.88 18.50 -18.43
C SER A 392 -18.52 18.46 -17.04
N ALA A 393 -18.19 17.47 -16.21
CA ALA A 393 -18.70 17.39 -14.85
C ALA A 393 -18.19 18.56 -13.99
N CYS A 394 -16.90 18.87 -14.07
CA CYS A 394 -16.34 20.06 -13.41
C CYS A 394 -17.00 21.35 -13.88
N VAL A 395 -17.14 21.57 -15.19
CA VAL A 395 -17.79 22.77 -15.77
C VAL A 395 -19.22 22.95 -15.25
N ILE A 396 -20.02 21.88 -15.20
CA ILE A 396 -21.40 21.94 -14.69
C ILE A 396 -21.42 22.29 -13.20
N ILE A 397 -20.55 21.68 -12.39
CA ILE A 397 -20.47 21.94 -10.95
C ILE A 397 -20.01 23.39 -10.69
N THR A 398 -18.97 23.86 -11.37
CA THR A 398 -18.51 25.26 -11.29
C THR A 398 -19.63 26.22 -11.68
N ALA A 399 -20.31 26.00 -12.80
CA ALA A 399 -21.38 26.88 -13.27
C ALA A 399 -22.54 26.99 -12.26
N ILE A 400 -22.95 25.87 -11.65
CA ILE A 400 -23.99 25.86 -10.60
C ILE A 400 -23.53 26.65 -9.37
N ILE A 401 -22.30 26.44 -8.90
CA ILE A 401 -21.79 27.13 -7.70
C ILE A 401 -21.59 28.62 -7.98
N THR A 402 -21.05 29.01 -9.14
CA THR A 402 -20.92 30.41 -9.55
C THR A 402 -22.28 31.11 -9.61
N LEU A 403 -23.33 30.46 -10.11
CA LEU A 403 -24.69 31.01 -10.07
C LEU A 403 -25.19 31.21 -8.64
N ILE A 404 -24.92 30.28 -7.73
CA ILE A 404 -25.27 30.42 -6.31
C ILE A 404 -24.44 31.53 -5.64
N MET A 405 -23.16 31.70 -6.00
CA MET A 405 -22.32 32.76 -5.43
C MET A 405 -22.82 34.16 -5.81
N ILE A 406 -23.35 34.31 -7.03
CA ILE A 406 -23.78 35.61 -7.57
C ILE A 406 -25.23 35.94 -7.19
N TYR A 407 -26.15 34.97 -7.30
CA TYR A 407 -27.59 35.18 -7.11
C TYR A 407 -28.16 34.59 -5.80
N GLY A 408 -27.37 33.80 -5.07
CA GLY A 408 -27.80 33.20 -3.81
C GLY A 408 -27.91 34.22 -2.67
N PRO A 409 -28.66 33.89 -1.60
CA PRO A 409 -28.85 34.79 -0.46
C PRO A 409 -27.50 35.13 0.17
N LYS A 410 -27.28 36.42 0.40
CA LYS A 410 -26.09 36.96 1.07
C LYS A 410 -26.40 37.23 2.54
N SER A 411 -25.44 36.97 3.42
CA SER A 411 -25.54 37.39 4.82
C SER A 411 -25.32 38.91 4.95
N PRO A 412 -25.73 39.54 6.07
CA PRO A 412 -25.55 40.98 6.31
C PRO A 412 -24.09 41.48 6.30
N LEU A 413 -23.10 40.57 6.34
CA LEU A 413 -21.68 40.90 6.20
C LEU A 413 -21.26 41.16 4.74
N PHE A 414 -22.10 40.79 3.78
CA PHE A 414 -21.84 40.84 2.33
C PHE A 414 -22.99 41.52 1.54
N ALA A 415 -23.90 42.19 2.24
CA ALA A 415 -25.12 42.79 1.70
C ALA A 415 -24.91 44.24 1.23
#